data_AF-A0A2Z5EKH3-F1
#
_entry.id   AF-A0A2Z5EKH3-F1
#
_cell.length_a   1.000
_cell.length_b   1.000
_cell.length_c   1.000
_cell.angle_alpha   90.00
_cell.angle_beta   90.00
_cell.angle_gamma   90.00
#
_symmetry.space_group_name_H-M   'P 1'
#
loop_
_entity.id
_entity.type
_entity.pdbx_description
1 polymer ?
#
loop_
_entity_poly.entity_id
_entity_poly.type
_entity_poly.pdbx_seq_one_letter_code
_entity_poly.pdbx_strand_id
1 'polypeptide(L)'
;MEIMDFAGVKHNFKFRLLHLGDRVTLEAFEVDDGDRGGYEFQILSDAQADPFKLMARLVERIRRALSRRHLVDEGERCSIATDVVRGKISCDLDSPERAPMLLIDGREISWDQFGQMLMTFEGWQFKLEIKDASEEV
;
A
#
# COMPACT_ATOMS: atom_id res chain seq x y z
N MET A 1 3.72 -7.56 14.17
CA MET A 1 5.08 -7.84 13.70
C MET A 1 5.71 -6.51 13.33
N GLU A 2 6.90 -6.22 13.84
CA GLU A 2 7.65 -5.01 13.48
C GLU A 2 8.52 -5.29 12.25
N ILE A 3 8.50 -4.40 11.26
CA ILE A 3 9.34 -4.46 10.05
C ILE A 3 9.83 -3.04 9.77
N MET A 4 11.12 -2.87 9.45
CA MET A 4 11.68 -1.57 9.08
C MET A 4 11.55 -1.31 7.58
N ASP A 5 11.32 -0.06 7.19
CA ASP A 5 11.41 0.39 5.80
C ASP A 5 12.84 0.72 5.37
N PHE A 6 12.99 1.17 4.11
CA PHE A 6 14.28 1.58 3.56
C PHE A 6 14.93 2.76 4.31
N ALA A 7 14.14 3.59 5.00
CA ALA A 7 14.60 4.74 5.78
C ALA A 7 14.92 4.38 7.25
N GLY A 8 14.66 3.14 7.66
CA GLY A 8 14.84 2.68 9.03
C GLY A 8 13.67 3.00 9.95
N VAL A 9 12.54 3.47 9.40
CA VAL A 9 11.29 3.70 10.14
C VAL A 9 10.66 2.36 10.46
N LYS A 10 10.15 2.21 11.69
CA LYS A 10 9.54 0.98 12.18
C LYS A 10 8.05 0.98 11.88
N HIS A 11 7.57 -0.09 11.24
CA HIS A 11 6.17 -0.30 10.91
C HIS A 11 5.63 -1.53 11.65
N ASN A 12 4.49 -1.39 12.31
CA ASN A 12 3.88 -2.46 13.11
C ASN A 12 2.67 -3.05 12.40
N PHE A 13 2.74 -4.31 12.00
CA PHE A 13 1.66 -5.01 11.30
C PHE A 13 0.87 -5.95 12.21
N LYS A 14 -0.45 -5.88 12.12
CA LYS A 14 -1.37 -6.94 12.60
C LYS A 14 -1.82 -7.78 11.42
N PHE A 15 -2.04 -9.06 11.67
CA PHE A 15 -2.47 -10.03 10.66
C PHE A 15 -3.86 -10.55 10.96
N ARG A 16 -4.62 -10.82 9.93
CA ARG A 16 -5.98 -11.38 10.02
C ARG A 16 -6.17 -12.43 8.94
N LEU A 17 -6.62 -13.61 9.34
CA LEU A 17 -7.01 -14.67 8.42
C LEU A 17 -8.53 -14.73 8.34
N LEU A 18 -9.09 -14.64 7.14
CA LEU A 18 -10.53 -14.67 6.86
C LEU A 18 -10.86 -15.87 6.00
N HIS A 19 -11.78 -16.72 6.45
CA HIS A 19 -12.29 -17.84 5.65
C HIS A 19 -13.51 -17.39 4.85
N LEU A 20 -13.46 -17.63 3.53
CA LEU A 20 -14.46 -17.22 2.55
C LEU A 20 -14.91 -18.44 1.76
N GLY A 21 -15.58 -19.39 2.44
CA GLY A 21 -16.02 -20.64 1.83
C GLY A 21 -14.85 -21.52 1.41
N ASP A 22 -14.68 -21.72 0.10
CA ASP A 22 -13.58 -22.48 -0.50
C ASP A 22 -12.28 -21.68 -0.63
N ARG A 23 -12.29 -20.40 -0.25
CA ARG A 23 -11.14 -19.50 -0.24
C ARG A 23 -10.75 -19.06 1.16
N VAL A 24 -9.53 -18.54 1.26
CA VAL A 24 -9.01 -17.86 2.45
C VAL A 24 -8.28 -16.57 2.05
N THR A 25 -8.46 -15.51 2.81
CA THR A 25 -7.70 -14.27 2.68
C THR A 25 -6.80 -14.10 3.90
N LEU A 26 -5.50 -13.91 3.70
CA LEU A 26 -4.60 -13.44 4.73
C LEU A 26 -4.31 -11.96 4.50
N GLU A 27 -4.70 -11.13 5.46
CA GLU A 27 -4.51 -9.68 5.46
C GLU A 27 -3.41 -9.30 6.45
N ALA A 28 -2.68 -8.24 6.12
CA ALA A 28 -1.80 -7.52 7.01
C ALA A 28 -2.09 -6.03 6.88
N PHE A 29 -2.36 -5.37 8.01
CA PHE A 29 -2.54 -3.93 8.06
C PHE A 29 -1.63 -3.34 9.12
N GLU A 30 -1.05 -2.21 8.78
CA GLU A 30 -0.26 -1.41 9.68
C GLU A 30 -1.14 -0.85 10.81
N VAL A 31 -0.53 -0.68 11.98
CA VAL A 31 -1.13 -0.03 13.13
C VAL A 31 -0.20 1.06 13.60
N ASP A 32 -0.72 2.29 13.64
CA ASP A 32 -0.05 3.47 14.18
C ASP A 32 -0.94 4.07 15.28
N ASP A 33 -0.35 4.29 16.46
CA ASP A 33 -1.03 4.72 17.70
C ASP A 33 -2.39 4.05 18.02
N GLY A 34 -2.57 2.78 17.60
CA GLY A 34 -3.79 2.01 17.83
C GLY A 34 -4.81 2.05 16.69
N ASP A 35 -4.66 2.99 15.76
CA ASP A 35 -5.46 3.11 14.55
C ASP A 35 -4.83 2.36 13.37
N ARG A 36 -5.58 2.23 12.27
CA ARG A 36 -5.04 1.64 11.03
C ARG A 36 -4.06 2.63 10.39
N GLY A 37 -2.83 2.18 10.17
CA GLY A 37 -1.83 2.92 9.41
C GLY A 37 -2.08 2.83 7.91
N GLY A 38 -1.19 3.46 7.13
CA GLY A 38 -1.36 3.62 5.68
C GLY A 38 -1.00 2.39 4.84
N TYR A 39 -0.27 1.43 5.40
CA TYR A 39 0.05 0.19 4.68
C TYR A 39 -0.99 -0.93 4.91
N GLU A 40 -1.51 -1.49 3.82
CA GLU A 40 -2.36 -2.67 3.84
C GLU A 40 -2.01 -3.64 2.71
N PHE A 41 -1.95 -4.92 3.03
CA PHE A 41 -1.59 -5.99 2.11
C PHE A 41 -2.52 -7.18 2.31
N GLN A 42 -2.83 -7.90 1.24
CA GLN A 42 -3.60 -9.13 1.33
C GLN A 42 -3.13 -10.18 0.33
N ILE A 43 -3.43 -11.44 0.63
CA ILE A 43 -3.29 -12.59 -0.28
C ILE A 43 -4.59 -13.37 -0.24
N LEU A 44 -5.16 -13.63 -1.42
CA LEU A 44 -6.26 -14.58 -1.62
C LEU A 44 -5.68 -15.93 -2.03
N SER A 45 -6.18 -17.01 -1.43
CA SER A 45 -5.77 -18.39 -1.74
C SER A 45 -6.91 -19.38 -1.51
N ASP A 46 -6.66 -20.64 -1.79
CA ASP A 46 -7.60 -21.74 -1.50
C ASP A 46 -7.67 -22.00 -0.01
N ALA A 47 -8.83 -22.40 0.51
CA ALA A 47 -9.04 -22.62 1.95
C ALA A 47 -8.15 -23.70 2.57
N GLN A 48 -7.58 -24.58 1.74
CA GLN A 48 -6.65 -25.65 2.16
C GLN A 48 -5.17 -25.23 2.08
N ALA A 49 -4.88 -23.98 1.70
CA ALA A 49 -3.53 -23.47 1.66
C ALA A 49 -2.89 -23.46 3.06
N ASP A 50 -1.62 -23.83 3.13
CA ASP A 50 -0.84 -23.82 4.37
C ASP A 50 -0.72 -22.38 4.92
N PRO A 51 -1.26 -22.09 6.12
CA PRO A 51 -1.23 -20.74 6.70
C PRO A 51 0.19 -20.20 6.89
N PHE A 52 1.18 -21.06 7.17
CA PHE A 52 2.56 -20.62 7.35
C PHE A 52 3.19 -20.20 6.02
N LYS A 53 2.86 -20.88 4.91
CA LYS A 53 3.29 -20.47 3.57
C LYS A 53 2.64 -19.16 3.14
N LEU A 54 1.35 -18.97 3.44
CA LEU A 54 0.66 -17.70 3.21
C LEU A 54 1.31 -16.56 4.00
N MET A 55 1.61 -16.79 5.27
CA MET A 55 2.29 -15.82 6.13
C MET A 55 3.67 -15.45 5.59
N ALA A 56 4.50 -16.43 5.24
CA ALA A 56 5.83 -16.18 4.66
C ALA A 56 5.73 -15.35 3.38
N ARG A 57 4.81 -15.70 2.47
CA ARG A 57 4.59 -14.95 1.22
C ARG A 57 4.12 -13.52 1.49
N LEU A 58 3.23 -13.31 2.47
CA LEU A 58 2.75 -11.98 2.82
C LEU A 58 3.85 -11.12 3.43
N VAL A 59 4.66 -11.68 4.34
CA VAL A 59 5.81 -10.98 4.93
C VAL A 59 6.82 -10.57 3.86
N GLU A 60 7.12 -11.44 2.90
CA GLU A 60 8.02 -11.11 1.78
C GLU A 60 7.41 -10.03 0.86
N ARG A 61 6.09 -9.99 0.69
CA ARG A 61 5.42 -8.89 0.00
C ARG A 61 5.54 -7.57 0.76
N ILE A 62 5.33 -7.57 2.09
CA ILE A 62 5.49 -6.38 2.93
C ILE A 62 6.92 -5.84 2.84
N ARG A 63 7.93 -6.71 3.02
CA ARG A 63 9.35 -6.32 2.94
C ARG A 63 9.71 -5.70 1.60
N ARG A 64 9.24 -6.28 0.49
CA ARG A 64 9.47 -5.74 -0.85
C ARG A 64 8.80 -4.38 -1.03
N ALA A 65 7.59 -4.19 -0.52
CA ALA A 65 6.92 -2.89 -0.56
C ALA A 65 7.69 -1.83 0.25
N LEU A 66 8.06 -2.14 1.50
CA LEU A 66 8.78 -1.21 2.38
C LEU A 66 10.24 -0.92 1.94
N SER A 67 10.82 -1.78 1.10
CA SER A 67 12.14 -1.53 0.50
C SER A 67 12.12 -0.56 -0.68
N ARG A 68 10.92 -0.21 -1.19
CA ARG A 68 10.74 0.71 -2.30
C ARG A 68 10.38 2.08 -1.74
N ARG A 69 10.76 3.11 -2.50
CA ARG A 69 10.38 4.50 -2.24
C ARG A 69 9.78 5.09 -3.51
N HIS A 70 8.55 5.56 -3.43
CA HIS A 70 7.83 6.23 -4.50
C HIS A 70 7.75 7.74 -4.30
N LEU A 71 7.80 8.21 -3.04
CA LEU A 71 7.71 9.63 -2.70
C LEU A 71 8.99 10.14 -2.05
N VAL A 72 9.40 11.36 -2.39
CA VAL A 72 10.46 12.10 -1.71
C VAL A 72 9.93 13.43 -1.19
N ASP A 73 10.42 13.85 -0.04
CA ASP A 73 10.16 15.20 0.47
C ASP A 73 11.38 16.08 0.17
N GLU A 74 11.18 17.11 -0.65
CA GLU A 74 12.13 18.15 -0.99
C GLU A 74 11.70 19.46 -0.31
N GLY A 75 12.18 19.66 0.92
CA GLY A 75 11.73 20.76 1.76
C GLY A 75 10.26 20.62 2.13
N GLU A 76 9.43 21.59 1.74
CA GLU A 76 7.98 21.56 1.97
C GLU A 76 7.20 20.81 0.87
N ARG A 77 7.89 20.33 -0.17
CA ARG A 77 7.24 19.73 -1.35
C ARG A 77 7.43 18.22 -1.37
N CYS A 78 6.34 17.48 -1.48
CA CYS A 78 6.36 16.05 -1.78
C CYS A 78 6.32 15.84 -3.30
N SER A 79 7.21 15.01 -3.83
CA SER A 79 7.32 14.70 -5.26
C SER A 79 7.54 13.20 -5.50
N ILE A 80 7.34 12.76 -6.75
CA ILE A 80 7.56 11.37 -7.15
C ILE A 80 9.06 11.13 -7.31
N ALA A 81 9.56 10.07 -6.67
CA ALA A 81 10.99 9.75 -6.59
C ALA A 81 11.62 9.29 -7.92
N THR A 82 10.83 8.63 -8.78
CA THR A 82 11.29 7.97 -10.02
C THR A 82 10.22 8.06 -11.11
N ASP A 83 10.22 7.17 -12.09
CA ASP A 83 9.20 7.06 -13.14
C ASP A 83 8.09 6.05 -12.81
N VAL A 84 8.18 5.33 -11.69
CA VAL A 84 7.17 4.36 -11.28
C VAL A 84 6.63 4.64 -9.88
N VAL A 85 5.32 4.85 -9.82
CA VAL A 85 4.57 4.98 -8.56
C VAL A 85 3.66 3.77 -8.41
N ARG A 86 3.64 3.19 -7.21
CA ARG A 86 2.71 2.14 -6.83
C ARG A 86 2.04 2.54 -5.54
N GLY A 87 0.76 2.20 -5.44
CA GLY A 87 -0.03 2.50 -4.28
C GLY A 87 -1.33 1.72 -4.30
N LYS A 88 -2.18 2.01 -3.32
CA LYS A 88 -3.52 1.46 -3.21
C LYS A 88 -4.53 2.60 -3.35
N ILE A 89 -5.58 2.37 -4.13
CA ILE A 89 -6.74 3.28 -4.13
C ILE A 89 -7.53 3.00 -2.85
N SER A 90 -7.66 4.02 -2.01
CA SER A 90 -8.48 4.04 -0.80
C SER A 90 -9.62 5.05 -0.95
N CYS A 91 -10.34 5.33 0.13
CA CYS A 91 -11.32 6.40 0.19
C CYS A 91 -11.10 7.20 1.48
N ASP A 92 -11.35 8.50 1.41
CA ASP A 92 -11.43 9.36 2.57
C ASP A 92 -12.67 8.94 3.40
N LEU A 93 -12.43 8.35 4.56
CA LEU A 93 -13.51 7.88 5.45
C LEU A 93 -14.09 8.99 6.33
N ASP A 94 -13.37 10.10 6.46
CA ASP A 94 -13.75 11.26 7.29
C ASP A 94 -14.62 12.25 6.49
N SER A 95 -14.48 12.26 5.16
CA SER A 95 -15.34 13.03 4.26
C SER A 95 -16.66 12.31 3.93
N PRO A 96 -17.82 13.00 3.99
CA PRO A 96 -19.10 12.42 3.58
C PRO A 96 -19.17 12.06 2.09
N GLU A 97 -18.36 12.73 1.25
CA GLU A 97 -18.29 12.46 -0.19
C GLU A 97 -17.53 11.18 -0.51
N ARG A 98 -16.76 10.64 0.46
CA ARG A 98 -15.91 9.45 0.31
C ARG A 98 -15.07 9.48 -0.96
N ALA A 99 -14.46 10.64 -1.23
CA ALA A 99 -13.63 10.84 -2.38
C ALA A 99 -12.50 9.79 -2.41
N PRO A 100 -12.14 9.26 -3.60
CA PRO A 100 -11.06 8.31 -3.71
C PRO A 100 -9.73 8.97 -3.31
N MET A 101 -8.89 8.22 -2.62
CA MET A 101 -7.57 8.63 -2.16
C MET A 101 -6.52 7.63 -2.64
N LEU A 102 -5.25 8.02 -2.59
CA LEU A 102 -4.12 7.17 -2.95
C LEU A 102 -3.25 6.95 -1.71
N LEU A 103 -3.06 5.69 -1.32
CA LEU A 103 -2.07 5.28 -0.34
C LEU A 103 -0.77 4.95 -1.05
N ILE A 104 0.24 5.81 -0.92
CA ILE A 104 1.56 5.66 -1.54
C ILE A 104 2.60 5.80 -0.43
N ASP A 105 3.51 4.83 -0.32
CA ASP A 105 4.51 4.76 0.78
C ASP A 105 3.89 4.91 2.18
N GLY A 106 2.67 4.41 2.39
CA GLY A 106 1.96 4.52 3.66
C GLY A 106 1.37 5.91 3.95
N ARG A 107 1.41 6.84 2.98
CA ARG A 107 0.83 8.19 3.08
C ARG A 107 -0.43 8.29 2.25
N GLU A 108 -1.46 8.94 2.79
CA GLU A 108 -2.63 9.34 2.03
C GLU A 108 -2.33 10.58 1.18
N ILE A 109 -2.61 10.47 -0.12
CA ILE A 109 -2.40 11.49 -1.13
C ILE A 109 -3.71 11.67 -1.90
N SER A 110 -4.19 12.90 -2.01
CA SER A 110 -5.36 13.20 -2.83
C SER A 110 -5.00 13.15 -4.33
N TRP A 111 -6.01 12.97 -5.18
CA TRP A 111 -5.80 13.04 -6.63
C TRP A 111 -5.29 14.41 -7.09
N ASP A 112 -5.68 15.49 -6.42
CA ASP A 112 -5.17 16.83 -6.72
C ASP A 112 -3.68 16.95 -6.40
N GLN A 113 -3.26 16.45 -5.22
CA GLN A 113 -1.85 16.41 -4.84
C GLN A 113 -1.05 15.55 -5.83
N PHE A 114 -1.56 14.37 -6.18
CA PHE A 114 -0.92 13.49 -7.16
C PHE A 114 -0.82 14.14 -8.54
N GLY A 115 -1.87 14.84 -8.99
CA GLY A 115 -1.87 15.61 -10.23
C GLY A 115 -0.82 16.72 -10.24
N GLN A 116 -0.61 17.42 -9.12
CA GLN A 116 0.48 18.40 -8.99
C GLN A 116 1.86 17.75 -9.11
N MET A 117 2.05 16.55 -8.54
CA MET A 117 3.31 15.81 -8.68
C MET A 117 3.58 15.42 -10.14
N LEU A 118 2.53 15.06 -10.89
CA LEU A 118 2.63 14.68 -12.31
C LEU A 118 3.06 15.82 -13.22
N MET A 119 2.99 17.09 -12.79
CA MET A 119 3.45 18.24 -13.58
C MET A 119 4.94 18.15 -13.96
N THR A 120 5.73 17.36 -13.22
CA THR A 120 7.15 17.11 -13.52
C THR A 120 7.37 16.21 -14.75
N PHE A 121 6.33 15.56 -15.26
CA PHE A 121 6.36 14.62 -16.39
C PHE A 121 5.72 15.19 -17.66
N GLU A 122 5.73 16.51 -17.85
CA GLU A 122 5.14 17.15 -19.02
C GLU A 122 5.70 16.57 -20.34
N GLY A 123 4.79 16.13 -21.23
CA GLY A 123 5.14 15.52 -22.52
C GLY A 123 5.40 14.00 -22.50
N TRP A 124 5.36 13.37 -21.33
CA TRP A 124 5.59 11.92 -21.19
C TRP A 124 4.31 11.12 -21.44
N GLN A 125 4.47 9.84 -21.74
CA GLN A 125 3.36 8.88 -21.87
C GLN A 125 3.23 8.07 -20.59
N PHE A 126 2.01 7.69 -20.19
CA PHE A 126 1.80 6.88 -18.98
C PHE A 126 0.85 5.71 -19.24
N LYS A 127 0.95 4.68 -18.39
CA LYS A 127 0.01 3.56 -18.30
C LYS A 127 -0.48 3.47 -16.86
N LEU A 128 -1.80 3.41 -16.67
CA LEU A 128 -2.42 3.07 -15.40
C LEU A 128 -2.88 1.61 -15.42
N GLU A 129 -2.51 0.84 -14.41
CA GLU A 129 -2.89 -0.55 -14.25
C GLU A 129 -3.56 -0.75 -12.89
N ILE A 130 -4.78 -1.30 -12.90
CA ILE A 130 -5.56 -1.59 -11.69
C ILE A 130 -5.59 -3.10 -11.53
N LYS A 131 -5.22 -3.59 -10.35
CA LYS A 131 -5.24 -5.01 -9.99
C LYS A 131 -6.11 -5.26 -8.76
N ASP A 132 -6.53 -6.51 -8.57
CA ASP A 132 -7.18 -6.90 -7.33
C ASP A 132 -6.26 -6.65 -6.12
N ALA A 133 -6.82 -6.32 -4.96
CA ALA A 133 -6.02 -6.02 -3.77
C ALA A 133 -5.13 -7.20 -3.33
N SER A 134 -5.46 -8.44 -3.70
CA SER A 134 -4.64 -9.64 -3.44
C SER A 134 -3.45 -9.82 -4.38
N GLU A 135 -3.40 -9.06 -5.47
CA GLU A 135 -2.29 -9.08 -6.42
C GLU A 135 -1.23 -8.06 -6.04
N GLU A 136 0.02 -8.35 -6.43
CA GLU A 136 1.15 -7.46 -6.20
C GLU A 136 1.39 -6.56 -7.42
N VAL A 137 1.73 -5.29 -7.16
CA VAL A 137 2.07 -4.27 -8.15
C VAL A 137 3.55 -3.91 -8.12
#